data_AF-A0A0R1SDR8-F1
#
_entry.id   AF-A0A0R1SDR8-F1
#
_cell.length_a   1.000
_cell.length_b   1.000
_cell.length_c   1.000
_cell.angle_alpha   90.00
_cell.angle_beta   90.00
_cell.angle_gamma   90.00
#
_symmetry.space_group_name_H-M   'P 1'
#
loop_
_entity.id
_entity.type
_entity.pdbx_description
1 polymer ?
#
loop_
_entity_poly.entity_id
_entity_poly.type
_entity_poly.pdbx_seq_one_letter_code
_entity_poly.pdbx_strand_id
1 'polypeptide(L)'
;MVLFLGIISLFSFNHQTEAANDYPVVFVHGLNGYGENEIPEFPYWGGRSNNVIKELNDTYGKKVAYESVVSPYGSDWDRMCELYAYLKGGTVDYGLAHSQQYGHERYGRTYPGIYKQLSETDKVHLIGHSMGGQTIRDFDSMLRNGSQTEIAASQNAGETVSPLFAGNHHWIASVT
;
A
#
# COMPACT_ATOMS: atom_id res chain seq x y z
N MET A 1 39.10 37.31 48.51
CA MET A 1 37.72 37.17 48.03
C MET A 1 37.77 36.37 46.73
N VAL A 2 37.53 35.06 46.79
CA VAL A 2 37.62 34.16 45.63
C VAL A 2 36.23 34.03 45.03
N LEU A 3 36.09 34.48 43.77
CA LEU A 3 34.86 34.31 42.99
C LEU A 3 34.98 32.99 42.22
N PHE A 4 34.19 31.98 42.61
CA PHE A 4 34.00 30.77 41.80
C PHE A 4 32.71 30.97 40.98
N LEU A 5 32.86 31.30 39.70
CA LEU A 5 31.76 31.25 38.74
C LEU A 5 31.68 29.82 38.21
N GLY A 6 30.74 29.04 38.75
CA GLY A 6 30.40 27.73 38.23
C GLY A 6 29.63 27.87 36.92
N ILE A 7 30.24 27.43 35.81
CA ILE A 7 29.57 27.30 34.52
C ILE A 7 28.69 26.05 34.59
N ILE A 8 27.38 26.24 34.73
CA ILE A 8 26.40 25.18 34.51
C ILE A 8 26.26 25.02 32.99
N SER A 9 26.90 24.00 32.42
CA SER A 9 26.61 23.58 31.05
C SER A 9 25.29 22.81 31.08
N LEU A 10 24.21 23.45 30.63
CA LEU A 10 22.96 22.74 30.34
C LEU A 10 23.21 21.85 29.12
N PHE A 11 23.28 20.53 29.34
CA PHE A 11 23.19 19.57 28.24
C PHE A 11 21.76 19.62 27.68
N SER A 12 21.59 20.28 26.53
CA SER A 12 20.39 20.11 25.72
C SER A 12 20.43 18.71 25.09
N PHE A 13 19.69 17.76 25.67
CA PHE A 13 19.40 16.50 25.01
C PHE A 13 18.40 16.79 23.87
N ASN A 14 18.90 17.07 22.67
CA ASN A 14 18.09 16.96 21.46
C ASN A 14 17.84 15.47 21.25
N HIS A 15 16.69 14.97 21.71
CA HIS A 15 16.27 13.62 21.41
C HIS A 15 15.77 13.60 19.95
N GLN A 16 16.71 13.45 19.03
CA GLN A 16 16.38 13.23 17.63
C GLN A 16 15.99 11.76 17.49
N THR A 17 14.70 11.49 17.36
CA THR A 17 14.19 10.15 17.09
C THR A 17 14.45 9.83 15.63
N GLU A 18 15.35 8.89 15.37
CA GLU A 18 15.56 8.34 14.03
C GLU A 18 14.48 7.29 13.73
N ALA A 19 14.01 7.24 12.49
CA ALA A 19 13.09 6.21 12.06
C ALA A 19 13.77 4.83 12.15
N ALA A 20 13.05 3.82 12.64
CA ALA A 20 13.59 2.47 12.74
C ALA A 20 13.72 1.77 11.38
N ASN A 21 13.12 2.31 10.33
CA ASN A 21 13.18 1.84 8.95
C ASN A 21 12.89 3.00 7.97
N ASP A 22 13.10 2.76 6.69
CA ASP A 22 12.90 3.69 5.57
C ASP A 22 11.86 3.16 4.54
N TYR A 23 10.97 2.25 4.96
CA TYR A 23 9.94 1.71 4.08
C TYR A 23 9.00 2.82 3.60
N PRO A 24 8.67 2.89 2.30
CA PRO A 24 7.81 3.95 1.81
C PRO A 24 6.36 3.75 2.23
N VAL A 25 5.61 4.84 2.20
CA VAL A 25 4.18 4.86 2.50
C VAL A 25 3.38 4.75 1.20
N VAL A 26 2.40 3.87 1.18
CA VAL A 26 1.45 3.70 0.07
C VAL A 26 0.06 4.10 0.56
N PHE A 27 -0.53 5.06 -0.13
CA PHE A 27 -1.84 5.61 0.16
C PHE A 27 -2.91 4.93 -0.70
N VAL A 28 -3.97 4.43 -0.08
CA VAL A 28 -5.07 3.71 -0.72
C VAL A 28 -6.40 4.40 -0.45
N HIS A 29 -7.02 4.92 -1.51
CA HIS A 29 -8.27 5.68 -1.40
C HIS A 29 -9.48 4.79 -1.11
N GLY A 30 -10.58 5.38 -0.63
CA GLY A 30 -11.85 4.69 -0.40
C GLY A 30 -12.83 4.77 -1.57
N LEU A 31 -14.12 4.64 -1.25
CA LEU A 31 -15.23 4.85 -2.19
C LEU A 31 -15.14 6.23 -2.84
N ASN A 32 -15.50 6.31 -4.13
CA ASN A 32 -15.40 7.52 -4.96
C ASN A 32 -13.98 8.10 -5.10
N GLY A 33 -12.94 7.37 -4.70
CA GLY A 33 -11.56 7.83 -4.90
C GLY A 33 -11.08 7.67 -6.34
N TYR A 34 -9.98 8.33 -6.64
CA TYR A 34 -9.38 8.47 -7.97
C TYR A 34 -7.90 8.79 -7.80
N GLY A 35 -7.11 8.59 -8.85
CA GLY A 35 -5.71 8.98 -8.88
C GLY A 35 -5.49 10.45 -9.23
N GLU A 36 -4.29 10.94 -8.94
CA GLU A 36 -3.84 12.31 -9.23
C GLU A 36 -4.04 12.70 -10.71
N ASN A 37 -3.82 11.78 -11.65
CA ASN A 37 -3.96 12.05 -13.09
C ASN A 37 -5.42 12.13 -13.56
N GLU A 38 -6.38 11.70 -12.76
CA GLU A 38 -7.81 11.73 -13.12
C GLU A 38 -8.43 13.11 -12.82
N ILE A 39 -8.05 13.74 -11.70
CA ILE A 39 -8.47 15.10 -11.33
C ILE A 39 -7.28 15.91 -10.78
N PRO A 40 -6.36 16.39 -11.64
CA PRO A 40 -5.12 17.03 -11.19
C PRO A 40 -5.29 18.30 -10.35
N GLU A 41 -6.36 19.06 -10.58
CA GLU A 41 -6.71 20.29 -9.86
C GLU A 41 -7.24 20.02 -8.44
N PHE A 42 -7.57 18.77 -8.13
CA PHE A 42 -8.13 18.37 -6.83
C PHE A 42 -7.60 16.98 -6.45
N PRO A 43 -6.35 16.86 -5.98
CA PRO A 43 -5.81 15.57 -5.55
C PRO A 43 -6.67 14.95 -4.45
N TYR A 44 -6.92 13.65 -4.52
CA TYR A 44 -7.69 12.95 -3.47
C TYR A 44 -7.03 13.15 -2.09
N TRP A 45 -5.70 13.05 -2.07
CA TRP A 45 -4.86 13.26 -0.88
C TRP A 45 -4.45 14.72 -0.73
N GLY A 46 -5.38 15.56 -0.27
CA GLY A 46 -5.14 16.96 0.08
C GLY A 46 -6.20 17.94 -0.42
N GLY A 47 -7.04 17.51 -1.38
CA GLY A 47 -8.18 18.29 -1.87
C GLY A 47 -7.76 19.65 -2.44
N ARG A 48 -8.37 20.73 -1.93
CA ARG A 48 -8.04 22.11 -2.36
C ARG A 48 -6.82 22.70 -1.68
N SER A 49 -6.30 22.05 -0.63
CA SER A 49 -5.31 22.66 0.25
C SER A 49 -3.89 22.38 -0.22
N ASN A 50 -3.60 21.14 -0.58
CA ASN A 50 -2.28 20.67 -0.97
C ASN A 50 -2.35 19.36 -1.76
N ASN A 51 -1.18 18.86 -2.14
CA ASN A 51 -0.97 17.50 -2.63
C ASN A 51 -0.04 16.80 -1.63
N VAL A 52 -0.61 16.01 -0.74
CA VAL A 52 0.11 15.36 0.37
C VAL A 52 1.22 14.45 -0.15
N ILE A 53 0.96 13.71 -1.22
CA ILE A 53 1.94 12.79 -1.82
C ILE A 53 3.15 13.56 -2.35
N LYS A 54 2.90 14.65 -3.08
CA LYS A 54 3.95 15.52 -3.59
C LYS A 54 4.73 16.18 -2.45
N GLU A 55 4.05 16.74 -1.46
CA GLU A 55 4.66 17.43 -0.32
C GLU A 55 5.59 16.51 0.49
N LEU A 56 5.15 15.27 0.76
CA LEU A 56 5.98 14.27 1.42
C LEU A 56 7.26 13.96 0.61
N ASN A 57 7.12 13.78 -0.70
CA ASN A 57 8.26 13.48 -1.56
C ASN A 57 9.22 14.68 -1.74
N ASP A 58 8.71 15.90 -1.77
CA ASP A 58 9.55 17.10 -1.84
C ASP A 58 10.32 17.32 -0.53
N THR A 59 9.68 17.00 0.61
CA THR A 59 10.24 17.27 1.95
C THR A 59 11.23 16.19 2.40
N TYR A 60 10.88 14.92 2.21
CA TYR A 60 11.63 13.78 2.78
C TYR A 60 12.41 12.99 1.72
N GLY A 61 12.29 13.37 0.44
CA GLY A 61 13.00 12.74 -0.67
C GLY A 61 12.07 12.02 -1.63
N LYS A 62 12.53 11.85 -2.87
CA LYS A 62 11.74 11.19 -3.91
C LYS A 62 11.44 9.75 -3.49
N LYS A 63 10.19 9.32 -3.74
CA LYS A 63 9.71 7.94 -3.57
C LYS A 63 9.52 7.48 -2.12
N VAL A 64 9.36 8.41 -1.18
CA VAL A 64 8.97 8.10 0.22
C VAL A 64 7.45 7.90 0.35
N ALA A 65 6.66 8.47 -0.56
CA ALA A 65 5.20 8.32 -0.59
C ALA A 65 4.72 7.98 -1.99
N TYR A 66 3.78 7.04 -2.08
CA TYR A 66 3.13 6.61 -3.31
C TYR A 66 1.62 6.71 -3.18
N GLU A 67 0.96 7.07 -4.28
CA GLU A 67 -0.48 6.94 -4.44
C GLU A 67 -0.79 5.68 -5.25
N SER A 68 -1.66 4.81 -4.72
CA SER A 68 -2.26 3.73 -5.50
C SER A 68 -3.68 4.10 -5.96
N VAL A 69 -4.08 3.50 -7.09
CA VAL A 69 -5.41 3.67 -7.65
C VAL A 69 -6.05 2.30 -7.82
N VAL A 70 -7.22 2.14 -7.23
CA VAL A 70 -8.04 0.92 -7.26
C VAL A 70 -9.48 1.28 -7.59
N SER A 71 -10.32 0.29 -7.84
CA SER A 71 -11.70 0.50 -8.24
C SER A 71 -12.47 1.29 -7.15
N PRO A 72 -13.11 2.42 -7.49
CA PRO A 72 -13.88 3.20 -6.52
C PRO A 72 -15.18 2.52 -6.06
N TYR A 73 -15.60 1.46 -6.77
CA TYR A 73 -16.88 0.78 -6.53
C TYR A 73 -16.77 -0.75 -6.50
N GLY A 74 -15.57 -1.30 -6.74
CA GLY A 74 -15.30 -2.74 -6.64
C GLY A 74 -15.37 -3.24 -5.20
N SER A 75 -15.47 -4.55 -5.04
CA SER A 75 -15.39 -5.18 -3.73
C SER A 75 -14.01 -4.96 -3.09
N ASP A 76 -13.88 -5.11 -1.77
CA ASP A 76 -12.55 -5.08 -1.14
C ASP A 76 -11.63 -6.19 -1.66
N TRP A 77 -12.20 -7.33 -2.08
CA TRP A 77 -11.46 -8.39 -2.77
C TRP A 77 -10.88 -7.91 -4.11
N ASP A 78 -11.70 -7.30 -4.96
CA ASP A 78 -11.23 -6.80 -6.26
C ASP A 78 -10.18 -5.71 -6.07
N ARG A 79 -10.44 -4.81 -5.12
CA ARG A 79 -9.56 -3.70 -4.80
C ARG A 79 -8.21 -4.17 -4.24
N MET A 80 -8.14 -5.23 -3.44
CA MET A 80 -6.85 -5.77 -3.00
C MET A 80 -6.09 -6.48 -4.13
N CYS A 81 -6.79 -7.13 -5.06
CA CYS A 81 -6.18 -7.73 -6.26
C CYS A 81 -5.60 -6.63 -7.17
N GLU A 82 -6.34 -5.53 -7.33
CA GLU A 82 -5.89 -4.35 -8.04
C GLU A 82 -4.71 -3.67 -7.37
N LEU A 83 -4.74 -3.50 -6.04
CA LEU A 83 -3.64 -2.95 -5.25
C LEU A 83 -2.37 -3.78 -5.44
N TYR A 84 -2.48 -5.11 -5.40
CA TYR A 84 -1.35 -6.01 -5.64
C TYR A 84 -0.69 -5.76 -7.00
N ALA A 85 -1.49 -5.77 -8.07
CA ALA A 85 -1.00 -5.54 -9.43
C ALA A 85 -0.49 -4.10 -9.63
N TYR A 86 -1.12 -3.10 -9.00
CA TYR A 86 -0.69 -1.71 -9.08
C TYR A 86 0.71 -1.53 -8.45
N LEU A 87 0.98 -2.22 -7.34
CA LEU A 87 2.28 -2.20 -6.66
C LEU A 87 3.34 -3.03 -7.42
N LYS A 88 3.09 -4.33 -7.60
CA LYS A 88 4.06 -5.28 -8.18
C LYS A 88 4.22 -5.12 -9.69
N GLY A 89 3.20 -4.60 -10.36
CA GLY A 89 3.06 -4.64 -11.81
C GLY A 89 2.49 -5.98 -12.29
N GLY A 90 1.99 -5.99 -13.52
CA GLY A 90 1.32 -7.13 -14.13
C GLY A 90 -0.18 -6.93 -14.27
N THR A 91 -0.84 -7.97 -14.78
CA THR A 91 -2.31 -8.00 -14.95
C THR A 91 -2.95 -8.37 -13.62
N VAL A 92 -3.99 -7.63 -13.24
CA VAL A 92 -4.85 -7.99 -12.11
C VAL A 92 -5.41 -9.39 -12.34
N ASP A 93 -5.22 -10.29 -11.38
CA ASP A 93 -5.87 -11.60 -11.32
C ASP A 93 -6.80 -11.59 -10.11
N TYR A 94 -8.11 -11.54 -10.36
CA TYR A 94 -9.16 -11.55 -9.35
C TYR A 94 -9.40 -12.93 -8.74
N GLY A 95 -8.75 -13.98 -9.26
CA GLY A 95 -8.92 -15.36 -8.80
C GLY A 95 -9.91 -16.15 -9.66
N LEU A 96 -9.56 -17.40 -9.95
CA LEU A 96 -10.40 -18.30 -10.75
C LEU A 96 -11.71 -18.62 -10.04
N ALA A 97 -11.64 -19.00 -8.77
CA ALA A 97 -12.82 -19.40 -8.01
C ALA A 97 -13.73 -18.20 -7.74
N HIS A 98 -13.15 -17.09 -7.33
CA HIS A 98 -13.86 -15.85 -7.05
C HIS A 98 -14.62 -15.36 -8.28
N SER A 99 -13.94 -15.21 -9.42
CA SER A 99 -14.56 -14.73 -10.65
C SER A 99 -15.67 -15.64 -11.17
N GLN A 100 -15.51 -16.97 -11.04
CA GLN A 100 -16.56 -17.93 -11.36
C GLN A 100 -17.76 -17.82 -10.41
N GLN A 101 -17.51 -17.65 -9.11
CA GLN A 101 -18.56 -17.54 -8.10
C GLN A 101 -19.40 -16.28 -8.27
N TYR A 102 -18.76 -15.14 -8.57
CA TYR A 102 -19.42 -13.84 -8.65
C TYR A 102 -19.77 -13.38 -10.08
N GLY A 103 -19.38 -14.16 -11.10
CA GLY A 103 -19.82 -13.97 -12.48
C GLY A 103 -19.20 -12.76 -13.17
N HIS A 104 -17.89 -12.56 -13.01
CA HIS A 104 -17.15 -11.51 -13.70
C HIS A 104 -15.83 -12.04 -14.28
N GLU A 105 -15.16 -11.22 -15.09
CA GLU A 105 -13.86 -11.55 -15.68
C GLU A 105 -12.81 -11.80 -14.59
N ARG A 106 -11.97 -12.83 -14.81
CA ARG A 106 -10.83 -13.13 -13.92
C ARG A 106 -9.71 -12.12 -14.02
N TYR A 107 -9.47 -11.60 -15.22
CA TYR A 107 -8.33 -10.71 -15.46
C TYR A 107 -8.80 -9.29 -15.69
N GLY A 108 -8.17 -8.36 -14.96
CA GLY A 108 -8.44 -6.92 -15.05
C GLY A 108 -7.40 -6.18 -15.87
N ARG A 109 -7.16 -4.92 -15.48
CA ARG A 109 -6.16 -4.04 -16.12
C ARG A 109 -4.74 -4.56 -15.89
N THR A 110 -3.80 -4.16 -16.76
CA THR A 110 -2.37 -4.39 -16.56
C THR A 110 -1.70 -3.10 -16.10
N TYR A 111 -0.94 -3.19 -15.01
CA TYR A 111 -0.24 -2.05 -14.42
C TYR A 111 1.28 -2.16 -14.61
N PRO A 112 1.99 -1.02 -14.75
CA PRO A 112 3.43 -1.01 -14.87
C PRO A 112 4.13 -1.39 -13.57
N GLY A 113 3.49 -1.26 -12.41
CA GLY A 113 4.06 -1.52 -11.08
C GLY A 113 4.82 -0.33 -10.50
N ILE A 114 4.25 0.33 -9.49
CA ILE A 114 4.88 1.50 -8.85
C ILE A 114 5.98 1.13 -7.83
N TYR A 115 5.95 -0.09 -7.31
CA TYR A 115 6.91 -0.59 -6.31
C TYR A 115 7.16 -2.10 -6.50
N LYS A 116 7.78 -2.44 -7.64
CA LYS A 116 8.00 -3.84 -8.09
C LYS A 116 8.79 -4.69 -7.10
N GLN A 117 9.68 -4.05 -6.34
CA GLN A 117 10.55 -4.70 -5.38
C GLN A 117 9.84 -5.18 -4.12
N LEU A 118 8.55 -4.84 -3.90
CA LEU A 118 7.79 -5.23 -2.71
C LEU A 118 8.04 -6.70 -2.33
N SER A 119 8.59 -6.91 -1.13
CA SER A 119 9.11 -8.20 -0.67
C SER A 119 9.22 -8.25 0.87
N GLU A 120 9.82 -9.32 1.39
CA GLU A 120 10.14 -9.46 2.82
C GLU A 120 11.19 -8.44 3.32
N THR A 121 12.05 -7.95 2.43
CA THR A 121 13.10 -6.97 2.74
C THR A 121 12.71 -5.55 2.33
N ASP A 122 11.86 -5.43 1.31
CA ASP A 122 11.40 -4.16 0.75
C ASP A 122 9.92 -3.97 1.10
N LYS A 123 9.65 -3.70 2.37
CA LYS A 123 8.27 -3.57 2.87
C LYS A 123 7.68 -2.20 2.56
N VAL A 124 6.38 -2.05 2.83
CA VAL A 124 5.66 -0.76 2.76
C VAL A 124 4.80 -0.54 4.00
N HIS A 125 4.57 0.72 4.32
CA HIS A 125 3.51 1.16 5.21
C HIS A 125 2.26 1.46 4.39
N LEU A 126 1.09 0.95 4.79
CA LEU A 126 -0.18 1.21 4.13
C LEU A 126 -1.01 2.20 4.91
N ILE A 127 -1.48 3.27 4.25
CA ILE A 127 -2.46 4.22 4.79
C ILE A 127 -3.75 4.13 3.97
N GLY A 128 -4.85 3.77 4.62
CA GLY A 128 -6.14 3.56 3.99
C GLY A 128 -7.16 4.58 4.48
N HIS A 129 -7.69 5.41 3.58
CA HIS A 129 -8.80 6.31 3.95
C HIS A 129 -10.14 5.65 3.63
N SER A 130 -11.09 5.70 4.58
CA SER A 130 -12.44 5.16 4.41
C SER A 130 -12.41 3.67 4.02
N MET A 131 -13.07 3.25 2.92
CA MET A 131 -13.02 1.87 2.42
C MET A 131 -11.59 1.41 2.08
N GLY A 132 -10.66 2.33 1.82
CA GLY A 132 -9.23 2.00 1.67
C GLY A 132 -8.68 1.26 2.90
N GLY A 133 -9.17 1.55 4.10
CA GLY A 133 -8.80 0.86 5.32
C GLY A 133 -9.23 -0.62 5.35
N GLN A 134 -10.38 -0.95 4.75
CA GLN A 134 -10.82 -2.34 4.60
C GLN A 134 -9.95 -3.06 3.58
N THR A 135 -9.75 -2.43 2.41
CA THR A 135 -8.92 -2.96 1.33
C THR A 135 -7.50 -3.31 1.80
N ILE A 136 -6.83 -2.45 2.58
CA ILE A 136 -5.45 -2.72 3.02
C ILE A 136 -5.36 -3.79 4.12
N ARG A 137 -6.41 -3.94 4.93
CA ARG A 137 -6.50 -5.02 5.93
C ARG A 137 -6.71 -6.36 5.25
N ASP A 138 -7.59 -6.42 4.25
CA ASP A 138 -7.83 -7.63 3.47
C ASP A 138 -6.59 -7.98 2.64
N PHE A 139 -5.89 -6.98 2.10
CA PHE A 139 -4.63 -7.18 1.40
C PHE A 139 -3.52 -7.77 2.29
N ASP A 140 -3.26 -7.20 3.48
CA ASP A 140 -2.28 -7.76 4.43
C ASP A 140 -2.68 -9.18 4.87
N SER A 141 -3.97 -9.42 5.12
CA SER A 141 -4.48 -10.75 5.46
C SER A 141 -4.27 -11.74 4.31
N MET A 142 -4.57 -11.35 3.08
CA MET A 142 -4.43 -12.20 1.90
C MET A 142 -2.96 -12.55 1.63
N LEU A 143 -2.04 -11.58 1.74
CA LEU A 143 -0.61 -11.82 1.63
C LEU A 143 -0.11 -12.84 2.68
N ARG A 144 -0.57 -12.74 3.93
CA ARG A 144 -0.12 -13.65 5.00
C ARG A 144 -0.71 -15.04 4.87
N ASN A 145 -2.00 -15.13 4.56
CA ASN A 145 -2.77 -16.36 4.72
C ASN A 145 -3.10 -17.06 3.39
N GLY A 146 -3.08 -16.32 2.28
CA GLY A 146 -3.50 -16.82 0.97
C GLY A 146 -4.99 -17.17 0.89
N SER A 147 -5.37 -17.83 -0.21
CA SER A 147 -6.71 -18.36 -0.42
C SER A 147 -6.64 -19.82 -0.84
N GLN A 148 -6.97 -20.73 0.08
CA GLN A 148 -6.96 -22.15 -0.21
C GLN A 148 -7.98 -22.53 -1.30
N THR A 149 -9.09 -21.78 -1.38
CA THR A 149 -10.08 -21.94 -2.44
C THR A 149 -9.47 -21.64 -3.81
N GLU A 150 -8.72 -20.54 -3.95
CA GLU A 150 -8.06 -20.18 -5.22
C GLU A 150 -6.94 -21.15 -5.59
N ILE A 151 -6.17 -21.59 -4.59
CA ILE A 151 -5.13 -22.61 -4.76
C ILE A 151 -5.74 -23.90 -5.31
N ALA A 152 -6.79 -24.42 -4.67
CA ALA A 152 -7.45 -25.65 -5.08
C ALA A 152 -8.11 -25.53 -6.46
N ALA A 153 -8.79 -24.41 -6.73
CA ALA A 153 -9.42 -24.17 -8.02
C ALA A 153 -8.38 -24.11 -9.16
N SER A 154 -7.28 -23.38 -8.97
CA SER A 154 -6.20 -23.29 -9.96
C SER A 154 -5.55 -24.66 -10.19
N GLN A 155 -5.25 -25.42 -9.13
CA GLN A 155 -4.70 -26.77 -9.24
C GLN A 155 -5.62 -27.72 -10.02
N ASN A 156 -6.92 -27.69 -9.73
CA ASN A 156 -7.91 -28.54 -10.42
C ASN A 156 -8.06 -28.16 -11.91
N ALA A 157 -7.86 -26.89 -12.25
CA ALA A 157 -7.86 -26.41 -13.62
C ALA A 157 -6.53 -26.63 -14.37
N GLY A 158 -5.48 -27.10 -13.68
CA GLY A 158 -4.13 -27.21 -14.25
C GLY A 158 -3.46 -25.86 -14.46
N GLU A 159 -3.87 -24.83 -13.72
CA GLU A 159 -3.39 -23.46 -13.82
C GLU A 159 -2.47 -23.07 -12.65
N THR A 160 -1.63 -22.06 -12.89
CA THR A 160 -0.83 -21.45 -11.81
C THR A 160 -1.66 -20.43 -11.06
N VAL A 161 -1.73 -20.57 -9.74
CA VAL A 161 -2.39 -19.60 -8.86
C VAL A 161 -1.59 -18.28 -8.81
N SER A 162 -2.28 -17.13 -8.77
CA SER A 162 -1.64 -15.84 -8.53
C SER A 162 -0.82 -15.87 -7.23
N PRO A 163 0.40 -15.31 -7.19
CA PRO A 163 1.20 -15.27 -5.96
C PRO A 163 0.50 -14.52 -4.82
N LEU A 164 -0.43 -13.61 -5.11
CA LEU A 164 -1.26 -12.97 -4.09
C LEU A 164 -2.01 -14.00 -3.22
N PHE A 165 -2.51 -15.07 -3.84
CA PHE A 165 -3.33 -16.08 -3.15
C PHE A 165 -2.50 -17.23 -2.55
N ALA A 166 -1.17 -17.24 -2.74
CA ALA A 166 -0.30 -18.29 -2.24
C ALA A 166 -0.04 -18.21 -0.72
N GLY A 167 -0.19 -17.02 -0.12
CA GLY A 167 0.07 -16.79 1.30
C GLY A 167 1.56 -16.74 1.65
N ASN A 168 1.84 -16.67 2.96
CA ASN A 168 3.20 -16.62 3.53
C ASN A 168 4.05 -15.44 3.02
N HIS A 169 3.42 -14.27 2.89
CA HIS A 169 4.07 -13.00 2.57
C HIS A 169 3.88 -11.99 3.71
N HIS A 170 4.98 -11.47 4.27
CA HIS A 170 4.97 -10.47 5.36
C HIS A 170 5.51 -9.11 4.88
N TRP A 171 5.02 -8.64 3.73
CA TRP A 171 5.55 -7.47 3.03
C TRP A 171 5.03 -6.13 3.55
N ILE A 172 4.05 -6.15 4.47
CA ILE A 172 3.44 -4.96 5.03
C ILE A 172 4.01 -4.70 6.42
N ALA A 173 4.61 -3.53 6.60
CA ALA A 173 5.22 -3.09 7.85
C ALA A 173 4.18 -2.52 8.83
N SER A 174 3.19 -1.78 8.33
CA SER A 174 2.03 -1.35 9.11
C SER A 174 0.81 -1.11 8.24
N VAL A 175 -0.35 -1.09 8.90
CA VAL A 175 -1.65 -0.71 8.35
C VAL A 175 -2.17 0.45 9.21
N THR A 176 -2.62 1.53 8.60
CA THR A 176 -3.15 2.73 9.27
C THR A 176 -4.42 3.22 8.60
#